data_AF-A0AAD9MHG9-F1
#
_entry.id   AF-A0AAD9MHG9-F1
#
_cell.length_a   1.000
_cell.length_b   1.000
_cell.length_c   1.000
_cell.angle_alpha   90.00
_cell.angle_beta   90.00
_cell.angle_gamma   90.00
#
_symmetry.space_group_name_H-M   'P 1'
#
loop_
_entity.id
_entity.type
_entity.pdbx_description
1 polymer ?
#
loop_
_entity_poly.entity_id
_entity_poly.type
_entity_poly.pdbx_seq_one_letter_code
_entity_poly.pdbx_strand_id
1 'polypeptide(L)'
;MPRSMPARAARLVHGGHALDLDASVASCGIESGSTLHLVSRLRGGAVTVRPRVQRERWSLYWKETMATATDLLDEVVLEDVSPDSATPADLLKQLAKRQGWPAAEELLSLEGFEGPWERVLFQGRELDLAKTLADQGVPDGADLTAVRLALVAEGWKIKSDDADLSSSSEEEDSFAQVHPHQRKTRV
;
A
#
# COMPACT_ATOMS: atom_id res chain seq x y z
N MET A 1 -31.15 3.55 -4.11
CA MET A 1 -30.49 2.71 -5.13
C MET A 1 -30.40 1.30 -4.58
N PRO A 2 -30.97 0.25 -5.21
CA PRO A 2 -30.87 -1.10 -4.69
C PRO A 2 -29.41 -1.58 -4.84
N ARG A 3 -28.82 -2.05 -3.74
CA ARG A 3 -27.49 -2.64 -3.70
C ARG A 3 -27.50 -3.91 -4.54
N SER A 4 -26.99 -3.87 -5.76
CA SER A 4 -26.74 -5.09 -6.55
C SER A 4 -25.56 -5.82 -5.91
N MET A 5 -25.83 -6.74 -4.99
CA MET A 5 -24.83 -7.75 -4.66
C MET A 5 -24.59 -8.59 -5.91
N PRO A 6 -23.33 -8.84 -6.32
CA PRO A 6 -23.07 -9.72 -7.45
C PRO A 6 -23.64 -11.10 -7.10
N ALA A 7 -24.69 -11.51 -7.82
CA ALA A 7 -25.50 -12.71 -7.57
C ALA A 7 -24.69 -14.01 -7.47
N ARG A 8 -23.42 -13.98 -7.90
CA ARG A 8 -22.46 -15.07 -7.80
C ARG A 8 -21.92 -15.32 -6.38
N ALA A 9 -21.99 -14.34 -5.47
CA ALA A 9 -21.37 -14.42 -4.14
C ALA A 9 -22.36 -14.69 -2.99
N ALA A 10 -23.67 -14.55 -3.23
CA ALA A 10 -24.72 -14.78 -2.24
C ALA A 10 -25.59 -15.97 -2.61
N ARG A 11 -25.89 -16.83 -1.64
CA ARG A 11 -26.80 -17.98 -1.78
C ARG A 11 -27.98 -17.81 -0.83
N LEU A 12 -29.18 -18.14 -1.30
CA LEU A 12 -30.36 -18.25 -0.46
C LEU A 12 -30.36 -19.62 0.22
N VAL A 13 -30.70 -19.64 1.50
CA VAL A 13 -30.76 -20.85 2.33
C VAL A 13 -32.12 -20.94 3.00
N HIS A 14 -32.77 -22.10 2.88
CA HIS A 14 -34.01 -22.42 3.57
C HIS A 14 -33.87 -23.76 4.29
N GLY A 15 -34.30 -23.84 5.55
CA GLY A 15 -34.21 -25.08 6.35
C GLY A 15 -32.78 -25.65 6.50
N GLY A 16 -31.75 -24.81 6.35
CA GLY A 16 -30.35 -25.25 6.38
C GLY A 16 -29.80 -25.73 5.01
N HIS A 17 -30.63 -25.77 3.97
CA HIS A 17 -30.23 -26.16 2.62
C HIS A 17 -30.10 -24.95 1.70
N ALA A 18 -29.02 -24.89 0.93
CA ALA A 18 -28.86 -23.86 -0.11
C ALA A 18 -29.82 -24.14 -1.26
N LEU A 19 -30.50 -23.09 -1.73
CA LEU A 19 -31.43 -23.17 -2.85
C LEU A 19 -30.68 -23.08 -4.18
N ASP A 20 -31.03 -23.95 -5.12
CA ASP A 20 -30.57 -23.85 -6.51
C ASP A 20 -31.40 -22.82 -7.29
N LEU A 21 -30.74 -22.09 -8.19
CA LEU A 21 -31.37 -21.05 -9.01
C LEU A 21 -32.47 -21.58 -9.93
N ASP A 22 -32.33 -22.83 -10.36
CA ASP A 22 -33.26 -23.49 -11.29
C ASP A 22 -34.36 -24.29 -10.56
N ALA A 23 -34.33 -24.34 -9.23
CA ALA A 23 -35.32 -25.06 -8.45
C ALA A 23 -36.60 -24.22 -8.25
N SER A 24 -37.75 -24.85 -8.48
CA SER A 24 -39.05 -24.21 -8.21
C SER A 24 -39.24 -23.96 -6.70
N VAL A 25 -39.96 -22.90 -6.34
CA VAL A 25 -40.29 -22.58 -4.94
C VAL A 25 -40.97 -23.75 -4.24
N ALA A 26 -41.84 -24.48 -4.96
CA ALA A 26 -42.55 -25.65 -4.46
C ALA A 26 -41.62 -26.84 -4.18
N SER A 27 -40.61 -27.07 -5.03
CA SER A 27 -39.61 -28.14 -4.81
C SER A 27 -38.69 -27.88 -3.63
N CYS A 28 -38.60 -26.62 -3.17
CA CYS A 28 -37.75 -26.20 -2.07
C CYS A 28 -38.48 -26.20 -0.71
N GLY A 29 -39.75 -26.63 -0.67
CA GLY A 29 -40.57 -26.62 0.56
C GLY A 29 -40.89 -25.22 1.08
N ILE A 30 -40.84 -24.21 0.21
CA ILE A 30 -41.03 -22.81 0.61
C ILE A 30 -42.53 -22.49 0.55
N GLU A 31 -43.10 -22.16 1.71
CA GLU A 31 -44.49 -21.76 1.88
C GLU A 31 -44.63 -20.26 2.19
N SER A 32 -45.85 -19.73 2.08
CA SER A 32 -46.16 -18.36 2.48
C SER A 32 -45.81 -18.14 3.95
N GLY A 33 -44.97 -17.14 4.25
CA GLY A 33 -44.46 -16.87 5.60
C GLY A 33 -43.14 -17.58 5.94
N SER A 34 -42.57 -18.36 5.02
CA SER A 34 -41.27 -19.00 5.22
C SER A 34 -40.14 -17.96 5.33
N THR A 35 -39.18 -18.24 6.22
CA THR A 35 -37.97 -17.42 6.37
C THR A 35 -36.87 -17.93 5.43
N LEU A 36 -36.25 -17.01 4.69
CA LEU A 36 -35.10 -17.27 3.85
C LEU A 36 -33.87 -16.56 4.43
N HIS A 37 -32.78 -17.30 4.59
CA HIS A 37 -31.50 -16.75 5.02
C HIS A 37 -30.64 -16.44 3.80
N LEU A 38 -30.22 -15.18 3.65
CA LEU A 38 -29.23 -14.80 2.66
C LEU A 38 -27.83 -15.01 3.26
N VAL A 39 -27.06 -15.94 2.71
CA VAL A 39 -25.68 -16.21 3.14
C VAL A 39 -24.72 -15.77 2.05
N SER A 40 -23.91 -14.75 2.32
CA SER A 40 -22.83 -14.33 1.44
C SER A 40 -21.55 -15.09 1.77
N ARG A 41 -20.86 -15.64 0.75
CA ARG A 41 -19.47 -16.07 0.91
C ARG A 41 -18.62 -14.81 0.77
N LEU A 42 -18.29 -14.20 1.90
CA LEU A 42 -17.25 -13.18 1.96
C LEU A 42 -15.91 -13.85 1.66
N ARG A 43 -15.55 -13.99 0.38
CA ARG A 43 -14.13 -13.96 0.04
C ARG A 43 -13.79 -12.49 0.11
N GLY A 44 -13.16 -12.07 1.21
CA GLY A 44 -12.54 -10.76 1.26
C GLY A 44 -11.62 -10.67 0.04
N GLY A 45 -11.81 -9.63 -0.77
CA GLY A 45 -10.96 -9.44 -1.94
C GLY A 45 -9.50 -9.47 -1.52
N ALA A 46 -8.63 -10.04 -2.34
CA ALA A 46 -7.20 -10.06 -2.07
C ALA A 46 -6.53 -9.18 -3.11
N VAL A 47 -5.63 -8.30 -2.66
CA VAL A 47 -4.86 -7.43 -3.54
C VAL A 47 -3.38 -7.68 -3.29
N THR A 48 -2.66 -7.86 -4.38
CA THR A 48 -1.22 -8.04 -4.35
C THR A 48 -0.55 -6.69 -4.46
N VAL A 49 0.27 -6.32 -3.48
CA VAL A 49 1.01 -5.05 -3.48
C VAL A 49 2.49 -5.33 -3.61
N ARG A 50 3.15 -4.65 -4.55
CA ARG A 50 4.61 -4.63 -4.74
C ARG A 50 5.16 -3.34 -4.16
N PRO A 51 5.70 -3.36 -2.92
CA PRO A 51 6.17 -2.16 -2.27
C PRO A 51 7.52 -1.74 -2.84
N ARG A 52 7.73 -0.43 -2.96
CA ARG A 52 8.97 0.18 -3.39
C ARG A 52 9.32 1.31 -2.46
N VAL A 53 10.58 1.42 -2.09
CA VAL A 53 11.09 2.56 -1.33
C VAL A 53 11.94 3.40 -2.28
N GLN A 54 11.43 4.58 -2.62
CA GLN A 54 12.14 5.56 -3.44
C GLN A 54 12.96 6.46 -2.51
N ARG A 55 14.27 6.30 -2.51
CA ARG A 55 15.20 7.15 -1.76
C ARG A 55 15.60 8.32 -2.63
N GLU A 56 15.32 9.53 -2.15
CA GLU A 56 15.70 10.76 -2.84
C GLU A 56 16.76 11.49 -2.06
N ARG A 57 17.89 11.73 -2.73
CA ARG A 57 18.96 12.55 -2.19
C ARG A 57 18.58 14.02 -2.40
N TRP A 58 18.17 14.67 -1.32
CA TRP A 58 17.57 16.00 -1.34
C TRP A 58 18.58 17.07 -0.97
N SER A 59 18.82 18.02 -1.87
CA SER A 59 19.68 19.16 -1.58
C SER A 59 18.95 20.20 -0.73
N LEU A 60 19.48 20.51 0.46
CA LEU A 60 18.96 21.61 1.28
C LEU A 60 19.29 22.99 0.69
N TYR A 61 20.31 23.07 -0.17
CA TYR A 61 20.69 24.32 -0.82
C TYR A 61 19.80 24.61 -2.04
N TRP A 62 19.66 23.63 -2.94
CA TRP A 62 18.86 23.79 -4.16
C TRP A 62 17.37 23.52 -3.95
N LYS A 63 16.99 22.86 -2.85
CA LYS A 63 15.61 22.44 -2.56
C LYS A 63 15.06 21.53 -3.67
N GLU A 64 15.91 20.62 -4.13
CA GLU A 64 15.63 19.71 -5.25
C GLU A 64 16.30 18.35 -5.04
N THR A 65 15.76 17.34 -5.72
CA THR A 65 16.28 15.97 -5.74
C THR A 65 17.48 15.85 -6.67
N MET A 66 18.63 15.49 -6.11
CA MET A 66 19.90 15.34 -6.85
C MET A 66 20.12 13.92 -7.37
N ALA A 67 19.53 12.92 -6.71
CA ALA A 67 19.58 11.53 -7.13
C ALA A 67 18.37 10.76 -6.60
N THR A 68 17.95 9.75 -7.35
CA THR A 68 16.88 8.83 -6.98
C THR A 68 17.37 7.40 -7.07
N ALA A 69 17.19 6.64 -5.98
CA ALA A 69 17.40 5.21 -5.94
C ALA A 69 16.09 4.53 -5.51
N THR A 70 15.78 3.35 -6.05
CA THR A 70 14.54 2.64 -5.74
C THR A 70 14.85 1.23 -5.28
N ASP A 71 14.48 0.91 -4.05
CA ASP A 71 14.51 -0.46 -3.55
C ASP A 71 13.19 -1.14 -3.84
N LEU A 72 13.29 -2.34 -4.41
CA LEU A 72 12.16 -3.23 -4.62
C LEU A 72 12.06 -4.15 -3.41
N LEU A 73 10.90 -4.15 -2.76
CA LEU A 73 10.64 -5.04 -1.63
C LEU A 73 9.83 -6.25 -2.06
N ASP A 74 9.85 -7.26 -1.21
CA ASP A 74 9.05 -8.47 -1.42
C ASP A 74 7.56 -8.14 -1.54
N GLU A 75 6.91 -8.93 -2.38
CA GLU A 75 5.49 -8.80 -2.65
C GLU A 75 4.67 -9.11 -1.39
N VAL A 76 3.65 -8.28 -1.13
CA VAL A 76 2.77 -8.38 0.03
C VAL A 76 1.35 -8.59 -0.44
N VAL A 77 0.76 -9.72 -0.08
CA VAL A 77 -0.67 -9.97 -0.29
C VAL A 77 -1.45 -9.41 0.88
N LEU A 78 -2.35 -8.47 0.58
CA LEU A 78 -3.30 -7.90 1.53
C LEU A 78 -4.65 -8.59 1.35
N GLU A 79 -5.08 -9.27 2.41
CA GLU A 79 -6.36 -9.97 2.49
C GLU A 79 -7.45 -8.99 2.97
N ASP A 80 -8.72 -9.34 2.73
CA ASP A 80 -9.88 -8.54 3.13
C ASP A 80 -9.95 -7.11 2.51
N VAL A 81 -9.32 -6.92 1.35
CA VAL A 81 -9.37 -5.69 0.55
C VAL A 81 -10.41 -5.86 -0.55
N SER A 82 -11.64 -5.42 -0.30
CA SER A 82 -12.68 -5.36 -1.34
C SER A 82 -12.50 -4.10 -2.21
N PRO A 83 -12.36 -4.22 -3.54
CA PRO A 83 -12.17 -3.05 -4.40
C PRO A 83 -13.30 -2.03 -4.34
N ASP A 84 -14.53 -2.47 -4.08
CA ASP A 84 -15.73 -1.62 -4.03
C ASP A 84 -15.76 -0.68 -2.82
N SER A 85 -14.97 -0.96 -1.79
CA SER A 85 -14.98 -0.19 -0.53
C SER A 85 -13.61 0.28 -0.07
N ALA A 86 -12.55 -0.44 -0.41
CA ALA A 86 -11.21 -0.10 0.01
C ALA A 86 -10.65 1.06 -0.83
N THR A 87 -9.92 1.95 -0.17
CA THR A 87 -9.16 3.02 -0.83
C THR A 87 -7.68 2.69 -0.88
N PRO A 88 -6.89 3.30 -1.78
CA PRO A 88 -5.43 3.17 -1.75
C PRO A 88 -4.81 3.67 -0.43
N ALA A 89 -5.42 4.65 0.25
CA ALA A 89 -4.97 5.08 1.58
C ALA A 89 -5.11 3.97 2.63
N ASP A 90 -6.18 3.18 2.58
CA ASP A 90 -6.38 2.04 3.49
C ASP A 90 -5.35 0.93 3.21
N LEU A 91 -5.06 0.65 1.93
CA LEU A 91 -3.99 -0.26 1.52
C LEU A 91 -2.64 0.18 2.08
N LEU A 92 -2.29 1.46 1.97
CA LEU A 92 -1.04 2.00 2.50
C LEU A 92 -0.94 1.84 4.02
N LYS A 93 -2.03 2.09 4.77
CA LYS A 93 -2.07 1.87 6.23
C LYS A 93 -1.85 0.40 6.59
N GLN A 94 -2.49 -0.52 5.87
CA GLN A 94 -2.31 -1.97 6.08
C GLN A 94 -0.88 -2.41 5.74
N LEU A 95 -0.33 -1.90 4.63
CA LEU A 95 1.04 -2.15 4.21
C LEU A 95 2.04 -1.64 5.24
N ALA A 96 1.88 -0.41 5.72
CA ALA A 96 2.74 0.20 6.74
C ALA A 96 2.73 -0.62 8.03
N LYS A 97 1.55 -1.07 8.49
CA LYS A 97 1.44 -1.96 9.65
C LYS A 97 2.16 -3.29 9.44
N ARG A 98 2.09 -3.86 8.24
CA ARG A 98 2.73 -5.14 7.91
C ARG A 98 4.25 -5.04 7.77
N GLN A 99 4.74 -3.92 7.24
CA GLN A 99 6.17 -3.63 7.09
C GLN A 99 6.79 -3.00 8.35
N GLY A 100 5.99 -2.65 9.36
CA GLY A 100 6.46 -1.93 10.55
C GLY A 100 6.94 -0.50 10.25
N TRP A 101 6.38 0.14 9.22
CA TRP A 101 6.74 1.50 8.85
C TRP A 101 6.01 2.53 9.71
N PRO A 102 6.65 3.67 10.04
CA PRO A 102 5.97 4.79 10.67
C PRO A 102 4.87 5.34 9.75
N ALA A 103 3.89 6.05 10.31
CA ALA A 103 2.88 6.70 9.48
C ALA A 103 3.55 7.73 8.56
N ALA A 104 3.04 7.93 7.34
CA ALA A 104 3.59 8.92 6.42
C ALA A 104 3.56 10.35 7.01
N GLU A 105 2.55 10.64 7.84
CA GLU A 105 2.36 11.91 8.56
C GLU A 105 3.41 12.15 9.66
N GLU A 106 4.06 11.09 10.14
CA GLU A 106 5.12 11.17 11.15
C GLU A 106 6.50 11.37 10.52
N LEU A 107 6.62 11.29 9.19
CA LEU A 107 7.87 11.50 8.49
C LEU A 107 8.29 12.97 8.55
N LEU A 108 9.54 13.21 8.94
CA LEU A 108 10.13 14.53 8.92
C LEU A 108 10.36 14.98 7.46
N SER A 109 9.71 16.07 7.08
CA SER A 109 9.98 16.74 5.80
C SER A 109 11.25 17.56 5.88
N LEU A 110 11.99 17.60 4.78
CA LEU A 110 13.13 18.50 4.61
C LEU A 110 12.67 19.85 4.07
N GLU A 111 13.46 20.90 4.32
CA GLU A 111 13.12 22.24 3.86
C GLU A 111 12.93 22.27 2.33
N GLY A 112 11.79 22.83 1.90
CA GLY A 112 11.44 22.97 0.48
C GLY A 112 10.78 21.74 -0.16
N PHE A 113 10.63 20.63 0.55
CA PHE A 113 9.92 19.46 0.02
C PHE A 113 8.41 19.57 0.23
N GLU A 114 7.66 19.47 -0.87
CA GLU A 114 6.18 19.56 -0.90
C GLU A 114 5.52 18.32 -1.57
N GLY A 115 6.31 17.29 -1.89
CA GLY A 115 5.83 16.11 -2.62
C GLY A 115 5.03 15.13 -1.75
N PRO A 116 4.31 14.18 -2.39
CA PRO A 116 3.64 13.11 -1.66
C PRO A 116 4.65 12.11 -1.10
N TRP A 117 4.45 11.70 0.16
CA TRP A 117 5.25 10.66 0.78
C TRP A 117 4.95 9.26 0.25
N GLU A 118 3.71 9.01 -0.18
CA GLU A 118 3.25 7.70 -0.60
C GLU A 118 2.36 7.81 -1.82
N ARG A 119 2.52 6.86 -2.75
CA ARG A 119 1.78 6.78 -4.01
C ARG A 119 1.41 5.33 -4.27
N VAL A 120 0.25 5.10 -4.86
CA VAL A 120 -0.16 3.75 -5.31
C VAL A 120 -0.41 3.81 -6.80
N LEU A 121 0.16 2.86 -7.55
CA LEU A 121 0.01 2.76 -8.99
C LEU A 121 -0.66 1.44 -9.36
N PHE A 122 -1.58 1.52 -10.33
CA PHE A 122 -2.15 0.38 -11.02
C PHE A 122 -1.85 0.50 -12.51
N GLN A 123 -1.20 -0.52 -13.08
CA GLN A 123 -0.80 -0.53 -14.50
C GLN A 123 -0.04 0.75 -14.95
N GLY A 124 0.80 1.30 -14.06
CA GLY A 124 1.56 2.52 -14.31
C GLY A 124 0.80 3.83 -14.12
N ARG A 125 -0.51 3.79 -13.85
CA ARG A 125 -1.29 4.98 -13.51
C ARG A 125 -1.38 5.16 -12.00
N GLU A 126 -1.04 6.35 -11.52
CA GLU A 126 -1.24 6.72 -10.12
C GLU A 126 -2.73 6.77 -9.77
N LEU A 127 -3.06 6.21 -8.61
CA LEU A 127 -4.40 6.19 -8.05
C LEU A 127 -4.60 7.37 -7.09
N ASP A 128 -5.81 7.91 -7.12
CA ASP A 128 -6.32 8.85 -6.14
C ASP A 128 -6.53 8.12 -4.80
N LEU A 129 -5.84 8.57 -3.76
CA LEU A 129 -5.84 7.92 -2.45
C LEU A 129 -7.20 7.95 -1.75
N ALA A 130 -8.11 8.88 -2.12
CA ALA A 130 -9.41 9.06 -1.48
C ALA A 130 -10.54 8.28 -2.17
N LYS A 131 -10.37 7.88 -3.44
CA LYS A 131 -11.38 7.13 -4.19
C LYS A 131 -11.24 5.64 -3.98
N THR A 132 -12.33 4.91 -4.11
CA THR A 132 -12.30 3.45 -4.04
C THR A 132 -11.47 2.87 -5.18
N LEU A 133 -10.96 1.66 -5.00
CA LEU A 133 -10.23 0.93 -6.02
C LEU A 133 -11.12 0.62 -7.24
N ALA A 134 -12.38 0.23 -7.01
CA ALA A 134 -13.35 -0.08 -8.06
C ALA A 134 -13.72 1.15 -8.90
N ASP A 135 -13.93 2.33 -8.29
CA ASP A 135 -14.20 3.58 -9.02
C ASP A 135 -13.04 3.96 -9.96
N GLN A 136 -11.85 3.46 -9.64
CA GLN A 136 -10.64 3.66 -10.42
C GLN A 136 -10.34 2.47 -11.34
N GLY A 137 -11.24 1.49 -11.45
CA GLY A 137 -11.10 0.34 -12.36
C GLY A 137 -10.06 -0.68 -11.93
N VAL A 138 -9.72 -0.75 -10.64
CA VAL A 138 -8.88 -1.79 -10.07
C VAL A 138 -9.76 -3.00 -9.73
N PRO A 139 -9.57 -4.16 -10.37
CA PRO A 139 -10.34 -5.37 -10.08
C PRO A 139 -9.87 -6.05 -8.79
N ASP A 140 -10.65 -7.04 -8.34
CA ASP A 140 -10.22 -7.96 -7.28
C ASP A 140 -9.03 -8.81 -7.78
N GLY A 141 -8.07 -9.12 -6.91
CA GLY A 141 -6.85 -9.83 -7.30
C GLY A 141 -5.84 -8.99 -8.09
N ALA A 142 -5.98 -7.67 -8.13
CA ALA A 142 -5.08 -6.80 -8.88
C ALA A 142 -3.66 -6.74 -8.28
N ASP A 143 -2.68 -6.57 -9.17
CA ASP A 143 -1.31 -6.22 -8.82
C ASP A 143 -1.16 -4.70 -8.76
N LEU A 144 -0.87 -4.18 -7.57
CA LEU A 144 -0.60 -2.77 -7.31
C LEU A 144 0.87 -2.55 -7.01
N THR A 145 1.38 -1.36 -7.33
CA THR A 145 2.70 -0.90 -6.89
C THR A 145 2.51 0.20 -5.87
N ALA A 146 3.00 0.02 -4.65
CA ALA A 146 3.03 1.08 -3.65
C ALA A 146 4.44 1.67 -3.61
N VAL A 147 4.57 2.98 -3.76
CA VAL A 147 5.85 3.68 -3.68
C VAL A 147 5.82 4.56 -2.43
N ARG A 148 6.82 4.38 -1.57
CA ARG A 148 7.05 5.24 -0.41
C ARG A 148 8.35 6.00 -0.59
N LEU A 149 8.30 7.31 -0.40
CA LEU A 149 9.45 8.19 -0.48
C LEU A 149 10.23 8.20 0.84
N ALA A 150 11.56 8.18 0.74
CA ALA A 150 12.47 8.40 1.84
C ALA A 150 13.47 9.49 1.44
N LEU A 151 13.41 10.65 2.10
CA LEU A 151 14.35 11.73 1.85
C LEU A 151 15.65 11.52 2.59
N VAL A 152 16.75 11.80 1.91
CA VAL A 152 18.11 11.70 2.42
C VAL A 152 18.73 13.08 2.23
N ALA A 153 18.94 13.81 3.32
CA ALA A 153 19.51 15.15 3.24
C ALA A 153 20.94 15.09 2.66
N GLU A 154 21.16 15.83 1.58
CA GLU A 154 22.47 16.10 1.01
C GLU A 154 22.98 17.42 1.56
N GLY A 155 24.06 17.37 2.34
CA GLY A 155 24.61 18.58 2.93
C GLY A 155 25.74 18.42 3.95
N TRP A 156 26.27 17.22 4.19
CA TRP A 156 27.40 17.04 5.11
C TRP A 156 28.53 16.21 4.48
N LYS A 157 29.25 16.85 3.55
CA LYS A 157 30.71 16.77 3.52
C LYS A 157 31.23 18.19 3.72
N ILE A 158 31.29 18.65 4.97
CA ILE A 158 32.25 19.70 5.30
C ILE A 158 33.62 19.05 5.08
N LYS A 159 34.24 19.30 3.93
CA LYS A 159 35.69 19.16 3.83
C LYS A 159 36.23 20.28 4.72
N SER A 160 36.62 19.96 5.95
CA SER A 160 37.54 20.82 6.67
C SER A 160 38.82 20.84 5.84
N ASP A 161 39.22 22.03 5.40
CA ASP A 161 40.49 22.27 4.72
C ASP A 161 41.62 21.66 5.56
N ASP A 162 42.21 20.57 5.07
CA ASP A 162 43.66 20.40 5.02
C ASP A 162 44.02 19.17 4.17
N ALA A 163 44.67 19.48 3.04
CA ALA A 163 45.57 18.67 2.22
C ALA A 163 45.08 17.39 1.50
N ASP A 164 45.53 17.31 0.25
CA ASP A 164 45.65 16.15 -0.62
C ASP A 164 44.43 15.67 -1.41
N LEU A 165 44.40 16.21 -2.64
CA LEU A 165 43.77 15.63 -3.81
C LEU A 165 44.29 14.20 -4.06
N SER A 166 43.63 13.20 -3.47
CA SER A 166 43.55 11.86 -4.04
C SER A 166 42.08 11.50 -4.19
N SER A 167 41.55 11.73 -5.39
CA SER A 167 40.25 11.22 -5.80
C SER A 167 40.40 9.74 -6.15
N SER A 168 40.42 8.87 -5.15
CA SER A 168 40.10 7.46 -5.36
C SER A 168 38.58 7.30 -5.33
N SER A 169 38.02 7.35 -6.53
CA SER A 169 36.73 6.75 -6.87
C SER A 169 36.82 5.26 -6.54
N GLU A 170 36.13 4.78 -5.50
CA GLU A 170 35.66 3.38 -5.31
C GLU A 170 35.36 3.14 -3.83
N GLU A 171 34.22 3.61 -3.32
CA GLU A 171 33.63 3.02 -2.11
C GLU A 171 32.11 3.07 -2.33
N GLU A 172 31.53 1.94 -2.74
CA GLU A 172 30.09 1.67 -2.64
C GLU A 172 29.73 1.60 -1.15
N ASP A 173 29.60 2.77 -0.54
CA ASP A 173 29.31 2.87 0.89
C ASP A 173 27.86 2.47 1.13
N SER A 174 27.71 1.26 1.67
CA SER A 174 26.46 0.65 2.10
C SER A 174 25.58 1.65 2.85
N PHE A 175 24.38 1.87 2.32
CA PHE A 175 23.42 2.87 2.77
C PHE A 175 22.80 2.47 4.12
N ALA A 176 23.53 2.64 5.22
CA ALA A 176 23.03 2.38 6.56
C ALA A 176 22.51 3.69 7.21
N GLN A 177 21.22 3.72 7.50
CA GLN A 177 20.61 4.78 8.29
C GLN A 177 21.02 4.62 9.76
N VAL A 178 21.98 5.44 10.22
CA VAL A 178 22.37 5.47 11.64
C VAL A 178 21.36 6.33 12.41
N HIS A 179 20.45 5.69 13.14
CA HIS A 179 19.52 6.39 14.01
C HIS A 179 20.21 6.88 15.30
N PRO A 180 19.90 8.09 15.80
CA PRO A 180 20.60 8.72 16.94
C PRO A 180 20.37 8.07 18.32
N HIS A 181 19.64 6.96 18.42
CA HIS A 181 19.41 6.23 19.67
C HIS A 181 20.37 5.04 19.90
N GLN A 182 21.40 4.86 19.05
CA GLN A 182 22.43 3.83 19.21
C GLN A 182 23.76 4.34 19.80
N ARG A 183 23.75 5.40 20.61
CA ARG A 183 24.87 5.69 21.53
C ARG A 183 24.72 4.85 22.80
N LYS A 184 25.05 3.56 22.73
CA LYS A 184 25.40 2.81 23.94
C LYS A 184 26.76 3.32 24.43
N THR A 185 26.74 3.91 25.60
CA THR A 185 27.90 4.19 26.44
C THR A 185 28.79 2.95 26.51
N ARG A 186 30.01 3.07 25.99
CA ARG A 186 31.09 2.12 26.28
C ARG A 186 31.92 2.76 27.40
N VAL A 187 32.01 2.03 28.51
CA VAL A 187 32.87 2.30 29.67
C VAL A 187 34.32 2.43 29.23
#